data_AF-A0A328SLQ2-F1
#
_entry.id   AF-A0A328SLQ2-F1
#
_cell.length_a   1.000
_cell.length_b   1.000
_cell.length_c   1.000
_cell.angle_alpha   90.00
_cell.angle_beta   90.00
_cell.angle_gamma   90.00
#
_symmetry.space_group_name_H-M   'P 1'
#
loop_
_entity.id
_entity.type
_entity.pdbx_description
1 polymer ?
#
loop_
_entity_poly.entity_id
_entity_poly.type
_entity_poly.pdbx_seq_one_letter_code
_entity_poly.pdbx_strand_id
1 'polypeptide(L)' 'MKINMTKKKLQDQIISDLEKDFPDIKEIKKENDEIIIKADDDILWEIFEILYTGLDNVELNMGKDKETHIIIKT' A
#
# COMPACT_ATOMS: atom_id res chain seq x y z
N MET A 1 -9.17 9.84 25.74
CA MET A 1 -8.61 9.00 24.66
C MET A 1 -7.91 9.92 23.64
N LYS A 2 -6.59 9.85 23.53
CA LYS A 2 -5.80 10.60 22.52
C LYS A 2 -4.83 9.64 21.84
N ILE A 3 -5.36 8.62 21.19
CA ILE A 3 -4.56 7.70 20.37
C ILE A 3 -5.50 7.27 19.23
N ASN A 4 -5.03 7.32 17.98
CA ASN A 4 -5.62 6.75 16.75
C ASN A 4 -6.26 7.67 15.67
N MET A 5 -6.41 8.98 15.84
CA MET A 5 -6.93 9.82 14.73
C MET A 5 -5.90 10.09 13.61
N THR A 6 -4.61 10.16 13.94
CA THR A 6 -3.53 10.47 12.98
C THR A 6 -3.19 9.29 12.07
N LYS A 7 -3.09 8.07 12.61
CA LYS A 7 -2.81 6.86 11.82
C LYS A 7 -3.90 6.56 10.80
N LYS A 8 -5.17 6.59 11.23
CA LYS A 8 -6.30 6.36 10.34
C LYS A 8 -6.31 7.35 9.18
N LYS A 9 -6.06 8.64 9.48
CA LYS A 9 -5.99 9.70 8.48
C LYS A 9 -4.83 9.51 7.51
N LEU A 10 -3.66 9.07 7.97
CA LEU A 10 -2.51 8.78 7.12
C LEU A 10 -2.81 7.62 6.16
N GLN A 11 -3.38 6.53 6.67
CA GLN A 11 -3.76 5.39 5.82
C GLN A 11 -4.80 5.80 4.77
N ASP A 12 -5.82 6.57 5.18
CA ASP A 12 -6.87 7.02 4.26
C ASP A 12 -6.29 7.97 3.18
N GLN A 13 -5.26 8.77 3.50
CA GLN A 13 -4.53 9.59 2.54
C GLN A 13 -3.73 8.75 1.55
N ILE A 14 -2.94 7.78 2.04
CA ILE A 14 -2.15 6.88 1.20
C ILE A 14 -3.06 6.14 0.21
N ILE A 15 -4.18 5.60 0.70
CA ILE A 15 -5.16 4.91 -0.16
C ILE A 15 -5.72 5.86 -1.23
N SER A 16 -6.16 7.06 -0.82
CA SER A 16 -6.73 8.02 -1.77
C SER A 16 -5.74 8.50 -2.83
N ASP A 17 -4.45 8.63 -2.50
CA ASP A 17 -3.41 9.03 -3.45
C ASP A 17 -3.13 7.87 -4.42
N LEU A 18 -3.01 6.64 -3.92
CA LEU A 18 -2.81 5.44 -4.74
C LEU A 18 -3.96 5.18 -5.72
N GLU A 19 -5.21 5.27 -5.26
CA GLU A 19 -6.39 5.08 -6.14
C GLU A 19 -6.47 6.13 -7.25
N LYS A 20 -5.94 7.33 -7.01
CA LYS A 20 -5.93 8.43 -7.97
C LYS A 20 -4.79 8.29 -8.98
N ASP A 21 -3.60 7.95 -8.51
CA ASP A 21 -2.39 7.88 -9.32
C ASP A 21 -2.31 6.55 -10.10
N PHE A 22 -2.92 5.48 -9.58
CA PHE A 22 -2.91 4.13 -10.15
C PHE A 22 -4.33 3.56 -10.26
N PRO A 23 -5.11 3.94 -11.29
CA PRO A 23 -6.49 3.49 -11.46
C PRO A 23 -6.62 1.99 -11.76
N ASP A 24 -5.52 1.33 -12.18
CA ASP A 24 -5.47 -0.08 -12.53
C ASP A 24 -5.14 -1.00 -11.33
N ILE A 25 -5.08 -0.46 -10.10
CA ILE A 25 -5.01 -1.27 -8.89
C ILE A 25 -6.23 -2.18 -8.80
N LYS A 26 -6.01 -3.47 -8.56
CA LYS A 26 -7.09 -4.46 -8.44
C LYS A 26 -7.76 -4.43 -7.07
N GLU A 27 -6.95 -4.30 -6.02
CA GLU A 27 -7.44 -4.36 -4.64
C GLU A 27 -6.52 -3.58 -3.69
N ILE A 28 -7.10 -2.76 -2.82
CA ILE A 28 -6.45 -2.19 -1.65
C ILE A 28 -7.20 -2.63 -0.41
N LYS A 29 -6.52 -3.31 0.51
CA LYS A 29 -7.04 -3.74 1.80
C LYS A 29 -6.38 -2.98 2.93
N LYS A 30 -7.19 -2.61 3.91
CA LYS A 30 -6.75 -1.98 5.15
C LYS A 30 -6.96 -2.98 6.29
N GLU A 31 -5.86 -3.46 6.86
CA GLU A 31 -5.87 -4.41 7.96
C GLU A 31 -5.05 -3.86 9.13
N ASN A 32 -5.72 -3.42 10.19
CA ASN A 32 -5.09 -2.81 11.36
C ASN A 32 -4.17 -1.62 10.99
N ASP A 33 -2.86 -1.80 11.20
CA ASP A 33 -1.80 -0.84 10.92
C ASP A 33 -1.15 -1.08 9.54
N GLU A 34 -1.73 -1.93 8.70
CA GLU A 34 -1.20 -2.30 7.39
C GLU A 34 -2.14 -1.93 6.24
N ILE A 35 -1.54 -1.56 5.11
CA ILE A 35 -2.21 -1.42 3.81
C ILE A 35 -1.62 -2.47 2.89
N ILE A 36 -2.48 -3.30 2.31
CA ILE A 36 -2.11 -4.38 1.39
C ILE A 36 -2.63 -4.03 0.00
N ILE A 37 -1.74 -3.95 -0.98
CA ILE A 37 -2.05 -3.53 -2.36
C ILE A 37 -1.80 -4.71 -3.29
N LYS A 38 -2.76 -4.99 -4.16
CA LYS A 38 -2.66 -5.97 -5.24
C LYS A 38 -2.95 -5.32 -6.57
N ALA A 39 -2.10 -5.57 -7.54
CA ALA A 39 -2.23 -5.15 -8.93
C ALA A 39 -1.42 -6.13 -9.80
N ASP A 40 -1.31 -5.84 -11.10
CA ASP A 40 -0.36 -6.55 -11.94
C ASP A 40 1.08 -6.22 -11.52
N ASP A 41 2.02 -7.15 -11.78
CA ASP A 41 3.41 -7.04 -11.32
C ASP A 41 4.09 -5.74 -11.77
N ASP A 42 3.82 -5.27 -12.99
CA ASP A 42 4.36 -4.01 -13.52
C ASP A 42 3.88 -2.81 -12.69
N ILE A 43 2.58 -2.76 -12.37
CA ILE A 43 1.98 -1.69 -11.56
C ILE A 43 2.52 -1.76 -10.12
N LEU A 44 2.62 -2.96 -9.55
CA LEU A 44 3.19 -3.14 -8.21
C LEU A 44 4.65 -2.67 -8.19
N TRP A 45 5.40 -2.85 -9.27
CA TRP A 45 6.75 -2.33 -9.33
C TRP A 45 6.80 -0.81 -9.31
N GLU A 46 5.98 -0.13 -10.12
CA GLU A 46 5.90 1.33 -10.14
C GLU A 46 5.47 1.89 -8.78
N ILE A 47 4.44 1.30 -8.17
CA ILE A 47 3.97 1.69 -6.84
C ILE A 47 5.09 1.50 -5.81
N PHE A 48 5.81 0.38 -5.84
CA PHE A 48 6.88 0.11 -4.90
C PHE A 48 8.02 1.13 -5.03
N GLU A 49 8.45 1.50 -6.24
CA GLU A 49 9.50 2.49 -6.44
C GLU A 49 9.13 3.87 -5.86
N ILE A 50 7.89 4.32 -6.09
CA ILE A 50 7.41 5.59 -5.54
C ILE A 50 7.36 5.52 -4.01
N LEU A 51 6.73 4.49 -3.45
CA LEU A 51 6.53 4.39 -2.02
C LEU A 51 7.84 4.15 -1.26
N TYR A 52 8.76 3.34 -1.79
CA TYR A 52 10.04 3.03 -1.14
C TYR A 52 10.92 4.27 -0.96
N THR A 53 10.79 5.28 -1.84
CA THR A 53 11.51 6.55 -1.68
C THR A 53 10.89 7.47 -0.63
N GLY A 54 9.60 7.32 -0.33
CA GLY A 54 8.83 8.20 0.55
C GLY A 54 8.47 7.60 1.91
N LEU A 55 8.54 6.27 2.06
CA LEU A 55 8.08 5.54 3.24
C LEU A 55 9.10 4.46 3.64
N ASP A 56 9.47 4.46 4.92
CA ASP A 56 10.49 3.55 5.45
C ASP A 56 9.99 2.09 5.65
N ASN A 57 8.67 1.86 5.59
CA ASN A 57 8.05 0.58 5.97
C ASN A 57 7.23 -0.06 4.85
N VAL A 58 7.82 -0.15 3.65
CA VAL A 58 7.20 -0.75 2.46
C VAL A 58 7.87 -2.07 2.13
N GLU A 59 7.08 -3.14 2.00
CA GLU A 59 7.55 -4.49 1.68
C GLU A 59 6.84 -5.01 0.43
N LEU A 60 7.59 -5.38 -0.60
CA LEU A 60 7.06 -6.11 -1.75
C LEU A 60 7.23 -7.61 -1.54
N ASN A 61 6.13 -8.34 -1.62
CA ASN A 61 6.07 -9.78 -1.49
C ASN A 61 5.80 -10.41 -2.85
N MET A 62 6.85 -10.92 -3.48
CA MET A 62 6.77 -11.70 -4.72
C MET A 62 6.55 -13.17 -4.37
N GLY A 63 5.29 -13.60 -4.39
CA GLY A 63 4.95 -14.97 -4.05
C GLY A 63 5.44 -15.95 -5.12
N LYS A 64 6.15 -17.01 -4.71
CA LYS A 64 6.41 -18.15 -5.61
C LYS A 64 5.12 -18.92 -5.97
N ASP A 65 4.13 -18.90 -5.09
CA ASP A 65 2.83 -19.61 -5.22
C ASP A 65 1.61 -18.73 -4.85
N LYS A 66 1.82 -17.42 -4.64
CA LYS A 66 0.79 -16.44 -4.26
C LYS A 66 0.91 -15.21 -5.14
N GLU A 67 -0.20 -14.51 -5.36
CA GLU A 67 -0.22 -13.24 -6.08
C GLU A 67 0.71 -12.21 -5.41
N THR A 68 1.51 -11.53 -6.22
CA THR A 68 2.40 -10.45 -5.78
C THR A 68 1.59 -9.34 -5.11
N HIS A 69 2.11 -8.78 -4.03
CA HIS A 69 1.45 -7.67 -3.33
C HIS A 69 2.46 -6.81 -2.56
N ILE A 70 2.06 -5.57 -2.29
CA ILE A 70 2.81 -4.63 -1.43
C ILE A 70 2.13 -4.55 -0.08
N ILE A 71 2.94 -4.44 0.98
CA ILE A 71 2.48 -4.15 2.34
C ILE A 71 3.14 -2.85 2.80
N ILE A 72 2.33 -1.91 3.29
CA ILE A 72 2.78 -0.67 3.93
C ILE A 72 2.40 -0.72 5.40
N LYS A 73 3.38 -0.60 6.32
CA LYS A 73 3.12 -0.55 7.77
C LYS A 73 3.07 0.92 8.24
N THR A 74 2.04 1.28 9.00
CA THR A 74 1.67 2.67 9.39
C THR A 74 1.49 2.90 10.89
#